data_AF-A0A1V4PE63-F1
#
_entry.id   AF-A0A1V4PE63-F1
#
_cell.length_a   1.000
_cell.length_b   1.000
_cell.length_c   1.000
_cell.angle_alpha   90.00
_cell.angle_beta   90.00
_cell.angle_gamma   90.00
#
_symmetry.space_group_name_H-M   'P 1'
#
loop_
_entity.id
_entity.type
_entity.pdbx_description
1 polymer ?
#
loop_
_entity_poly.entity_id
_entity_poly.type
_entity_poly.pdbx_seq_one_letter_code
_entity_poly.pdbx_strand_id
1 'polypeptide(L)'
;MADRLAVDFDAWEDHASWWDNESDAARQRMAVDPETLESARHAFGKIGSSSVGAAYASTLAARHELGQRLAANAQAVASHIRRDLQTYADQEHANQQSLRT
;
A
#
# COMPACT_ATOMS: atom_id res chain seq x y z
N MET A 1 -25.01 17.48 26.53
CA MET A 1 -24.88 16.03 26.34
C MET A 1 -23.63 15.84 25.50
N ALA A 2 -22.55 15.30 26.07
CA ALA A 2 -21.37 15.01 25.29
C ALA A 2 -21.73 13.87 24.33
N ASP A 3 -21.62 14.11 23.02
CA ASP A 3 -21.73 13.04 22.04
C ASP A 3 -20.80 11.91 22.47
N ARG A 4 -21.37 10.72 22.68
CA ARG A 4 -20.58 9.52 22.96
C ARG A 4 -19.83 9.22 21.68
N LEU A 5 -18.58 9.68 21.62
CA LEU A 5 -17.64 9.33 20.57
C LEU A 5 -17.34 7.83 20.71
N ALA A 6 -18.11 6.99 20.04
CA ALA A 6 -17.89 5.55 19.99
C ALA A 6 -17.09 5.23 18.72
N VAL A 7 -16.03 4.43 18.87
CA VAL A 7 -15.27 3.94 17.73
C VAL A 7 -16.09 2.86 17.02
N ASP A 8 -16.33 3.05 15.73
CA ASP A 8 -16.92 2.03 14.85
C ASP A 8 -15.81 1.11 14.35
N PHE A 9 -15.61 -0.02 15.04
CA PHE A 9 -14.53 -0.96 14.73
C PHE A 9 -14.69 -1.59 13.34
N ASP A 10 -15.91 -1.92 12.95
CA ASP A 10 -16.18 -2.58 11.67
C ASP A 10 -15.86 -1.64 10.51
N ALA A 11 -16.26 -0.37 10.60
CA ALA A 11 -15.95 0.63 9.58
C ALA A 11 -14.44 0.87 9.43
N TRP A 12 -13.68 0.83 10.52
CA TRP A 12 -12.23 0.98 10.48
C TRP A 12 -11.51 -0.27 9.98
N GLU A 13 -11.98 -1.47 10.27
CA GLU A 13 -11.47 -2.70 9.65
C GLU A 13 -11.76 -2.73 8.14
N ASP A 14 -12.95 -2.32 7.71
CA ASP A 14 -13.29 -2.18 6.29
C ASP A 14 -12.32 -1.22 5.59
N HIS A 15 -11.97 -0.11 6.25
CA HIS A 15 -10.97 0.83 5.73
C HIS A 15 -9.57 0.20 5.67
N ALA A 16 -9.14 -0.55 6.69
CA ALA A 16 -7.87 -1.27 6.66
C ALA A 16 -7.83 -2.29 5.50
N SER A 17 -8.92 -3.02 5.27
CA SER A 17 -9.06 -3.95 4.14
C SER A 17 -9.04 -3.25 2.79
N TRP A 18 -9.61 -2.04 2.68
CA TRP A 18 -9.49 -1.22 1.47
C TRP A 18 -8.02 -0.89 1.16
N TRP A 19 -7.23 -0.51 2.18
CA TRP A 19 -5.80 -0.24 2.00
C TRP A 19 -5.00 -1.47 1.58
N ASP A 20 -5.33 -2.66 2.08
CA ASP A 20 -4.69 -3.91 1.62
C ASP A 20 -4.99 -4.16 0.13
N ASN A 21 -6.25 -3.96 -0.29
CA ASN A 21 -6.63 -4.09 -1.70
C ASN A 21 -5.92 -3.05 -2.58
N GLU A 22 -5.80 -1.80 -2.12
CA GLU A 22 -5.09 -0.76 -2.86
C GLU A 22 -3.59 -1.03 -2.93
N SER A 23 -3.00 -1.65 -1.90
CA SER A 23 -1.62 -2.14 -1.95
C SER A 23 -1.43 -3.13 -3.12
N ASP A 24 -2.29 -4.14 -3.22
CA ASP A 24 -2.19 -5.13 -4.29
C ASP A 24 -2.47 -4.52 -5.67
N ALA A 25 -3.46 -3.63 -5.77
CA ALA A 25 -3.77 -2.92 -6.99
C ALA A 25 -2.61 -2.02 -7.45
N ALA A 26 -1.90 -1.35 -6.54
CA ALA A 26 -0.72 -0.55 -6.85
C ALA A 26 0.40 -1.41 -7.46
N ARG A 27 0.67 -2.59 -6.88
CA ARG A 27 1.66 -3.54 -7.45
C ARG A 27 1.27 -3.96 -8.86
N GLN A 28 0.00 -4.29 -9.07
CA GLN A 28 -0.49 -4.77 -10.37
C GLN A 28 -0.47 -3.69 -11.44
N ARG A 29 -1.00 -2.49 -11.15
CA ARG A 29 -1.06 -1.37 -12.12
C ARG A 29 0.32 -0.90 -12.54
N MET A 30 1.33 -1.06 -11.69
CA MET A 30 2.71 -0.63 -11.93
C MET A 30 3.68 -1.78 -12.21
N ALA A 31 3.18 -3.03 -12.28
CA ALA A 31 3.99 -4.18 -12.62
C ALA A 31 4.61 -4.00 -14.01
N VAL A 32 5.91 -4.30 -14.11
CA VAL A 32 6.61 -4.45 -15.38
C VAL A 32 7.37 -5.75 -15.26
N ASP A 33 7.06 -6.72 -16.11
CA ASP A 33 7.76 -7.99 -16.11
C ASP A 33 9.18 -7.84 -16.72
N PRO A 34 10.12 -8.75 -16.37
CA PRO A 34 11.50 -8.68 -16.88
C PRO A 34 11.61 -8.77 -18.41
N GLU A 35 10.68 -9.48 -19.06
CA GLU A 35 10.67 -9.63 -20.53
C GLU A 35 10.31 -8.30 -21.20
N THR A 36 9.37 -7.54 -20.63
CA THR A 36 8.98 -6.20 -21.05
C THR A 36 10.15 -5.22 -20.87
N LEU A 37 10.90 -5.30 -19.76
CA LEU A 37 12.10 -4.48 -19.55
C LEU A 37 13.19 -4.75 -20.58
N GLU A 38 13.42 -6.01 -20.92
CA GLU A 38 14.42 -6.37 -21.92
C GLU A 38 13.98 -5.98 -23.33
N SER A 39 12.70 -6.22 -23.66
CA SER A 39 12.11 -5.79 -24.93
C SER A 39 12.17 -4.27 -25.12
N ALA A 40 11.95 -3.51 -24.05
CA ALA A 40 12.02 -2.04 -24.04
C ALA A 40 13.41 -1.50 -24.44
N ARG A 41 14.49 -2.20 -24.09
CA ARG A 41 15.86 -1.79 -24.47
C ARG A 41 16.12 -1.93 -25.97
N HIS A 42 15.48 -2.90 -26.62
CA HIS A 42 15.70 -3.21 -28.03
C HIS A 42 14.66 -2.60 -28.97
N ALA A 43 13.60 -1.99 -28.42
CA ALA A 43 12.46 -1.45 -29.18
C ALA A 43 12.82 -0.34 -30.20
N PHE A 44 13.96 0.34 -30.03
CA PHE A 44 14.34 1.52 -30.83
C PHE A 44 15.42 1.26 -31.88
N GLY A 45 15.69 -0.02 -32.20
CA GLY A 45 16.72 -0.41 -33.17
C GLY A 45 18.15 -0.08 -32.71
N LYS A 46 19.15 -0.54 -33.47
CA LYS A 46 20.57 -0.54 -33.02
C LYS A 46 21.10 0.83 -32.56
N ILE A 47 20.66 1.93 -33.17
CA ILE A 47 21.09 3.30 -32.83
C ILE A 47 20.27 3.87 -31.65
N GLY A 48 18.97 3.56 -31.59
CA GLY A 48 18.08 4.07 -30.54
C GLY A 48 18.15 3.27 -29.24
N SER A 49 18.60 2.02 -29.27
CA SER A 49 18.71 1.16 -28.09
C SER A 49 19.61 1.70 -27.00
N SER A 50 20.74 2.33 -27.36
CA SER A 50 21.71 2.86 -26.40
C SER A 50 21.28 4.17 -25.73
N SER A 51 20.27 4.86 -26.27
CA SER A 51 19.77 6.14 -25.75
C SER A 51 18.31 6.03 -25.32
N VAL A 52 17.40 6.00 -26.30
CA VAL A 52 15.95 5.97 -26.07
C VAL A 52 15.53 4.64 -25.43
N GLY A 53 16.06 3.51 -25.90
CA GLY A 53 15.77 2.19 -25.31
C GLY A 53 16.23 2.07 -23.86
N ALA A 54 17.44 2.55 -23.56
CA ALA A 54 17.96 2.60 -22.21
C ALA A 54 17.12 3.50 -21.28
N ALA A 55 16.76 4.71 -21.74
CA ALA A 55 15.93 5.63 -20.99
C ALA A 55 14.51 5.08 -20.75
N TYR A 56 13.93 4.43 -21.76
CA TYR A 56 12.61 3.80 -21.66
C TYR A 56 12.61 2.64 -20.67
N ALA A 57 13.60 1.75 -20.75
CA ALA A 57 13.76 0.66 -19.79
C ALA A 57 14.00 1.17 -18.36
N SER A 58 14.79 2.23 -18.18
CA SER A 58 14.98 2.88 -16.88
C SER A 58 13.69 3.46 -16.32
N THR A 59 12.87 4.09 -17.17
CA THR A 59 11.56 4.63 -16.78
C THR A 59 10.60 3.54 -16.35
N LEU A 60 10.57 2.42 -17.07
CA LEU A 60 9.75 1.26 -16.71
C LEU A 60 10.21 0.62 -15.39
N ALA A 61 11.51 0.50 -15.16
CA ALA A 61 12.05 0.01 -13.89
C ALA A 61 11.65 0.95 -12.73
N ALA A 62 11.76 2.26 -12.90
CA ALA A 62 11.35 3.25 -11.92
C ALA A 62 9.83 3.20 -11.64
N ARG A 63 9.00 2.97 -12.67
CA ARG A 63 7.56 2.73 -12.50
C ARG A 63 7.31 1.51 -11.63
N HIS A 64 8.00 0.40 -11.89
CA HIS A 64 7.85 -0.82 -11.10
C HIS A 64 8.21 -0.59 -9.63
N GLU A 65 9.36 0.04 -9.37
CA GLU A 65 9.80 0.39 -8.02
C GLU A 65 8.80 1.29 -7.30
N LEU A 66 8.25 2.29 -7.99
CA LEU A 66 7.20 3.16 -7.44
C LEU A 66 5.97 2.35 -7.03
N GLY A 67 5.55 1.37 -7.82
CA GLY A 67 4.46 0.45 -7.48
C GLY A 67 4.71 -0.29 -6.17
N GLN A 68 5.93 -0.82 -5.99
CA GLN A 68 6.31 -1.50 -4.75
C GLN A 68 6.28 -0.56 -3.54
N ARG A 69 6.76 0.68 -3.71
CA ARG A 69 6.77 1.69 -2.63
C ARG A 69 5.36 2.12 -2.24
N LEU A 70 4.48 2.34 -3.20
CA LEU A 70 3.07 2.67 -2.95
C LEU A 70 2.36 1.53 -2.23
N ALA A 71 2.59 0.29 -2.68
CA ALA A 71 2.02 -0.88 -2.04
C ALA A 71 2.48 -1.03 -0.58
N ALA A 72 3.78 -0.87 -0.33
CA ALA A 72 4.33 -0.90 1.03
C ALA A 72 3.74 0.20 1.92
N ASN A 73 3.52 1.40 1.37
CA ASN A 73 2.89 2.49 2.11
C ASN A 73 1.42 2.17 2.46
N ALA A 74 0.63 1.71 1.49
CA ALA A 74 -0.75 1.29 1.70
C ALA A 74 -0.87 0.20 2.77
N GLN A 75 -0.02 -0.82 2.71
CA GLN A 75 0.03 -1.89 3.72
C GLN A 75 0.43 -1.38 5.11
N ALA A 76 1.34 -0.39 5.18
CA ALA A 76 1.72 0.23 6.45
C ALA A 76 0.55 1.01 7.07
N VAL A 77 -0.27 1.69 6.25
CA VAL A 77 -1.48 2.36 6.72
C VAL A 77 -2.49 1.36 7.28
N ALA A 78 -2.79 0.27 6.55
CA ALA A 78 -3.67 -0.79 7.04
C ALA A 78 -3.20 -1.37 8.39
N SER A 79 -1.89 -1.64 8.49
CA SER A 79 -1.27 -2.15 9.72
C SER A 79 -1.36 -1.16 10.89
N HIS A 80 -1.28 0.15 10.60
CA HIS A 80 -1.43 1.18 11.62
C HIS A 80 -2.86 1.24 12.14
N ILE A 81 -3.86 1.21 11.26
CA ILE A 81 -5.28 1.22 11.65
C ILE A 81 -5.58 0.06 12.60
N ARG A 82 -5.19 -1.17 12.24
CA ARG A 82 -5.44 -2.36 13.07
C ARG A 82 -4.77 -2.29 14.43
N ARG A 83 -3.54 -1.75 14.49
CA ARG A 83 -2.82 -1.54 15.75
C ARG A 83 -3.56 -0.56 16.66
N ASP A 84 -4.07 0.53 16.10
CA ASP A 84 -4.80 1.54 16.87
C ASP A 84 -6.13 0.96 17.36
N LEU A 85 -6.87 0.23 16.52
CA LEU A 85 -8.09 -0.48 16.94
C LEU A 85 -7.82 -1.45 18.08
N GLN A 86 -6.78 -2.28 17.98
CA GLN A 86 -6.39 -3.17 19.07
C GLN A 86 -6.07 -2.40 20.35
N THR A 87 -5.32 -1.30 20.24
CA THR A 87 -4.98 -0.44 21.38
C THR A 87 -6.22 0.13 22.05
N TYR A 88 -7.22 0.58 21.26
CA TYR A 88 -8.49 1.05 21.78
C TYR A 88 -9.30 -0.05 22.47
N ALA A 89 -9.38 -1.24 21.87
CA ALA A 89 -10.08 -2.38 22.47
C ALA A 89 -9.46 -2.79 23.81
N ASP A 90 -8.13 -2.82 23.88
CA ASP A 90 -7.39 -3.15 25.11
C ASP A 90 -7.64 -2.11 26.22
N GLN A 91 -7.62 -0.82 25.86
CA GLN A 91 -7.90 0.28 26.80
C GLN A 91 -9.34 0.24 27.32
N GLU A 92 -10.31 0.00 26.43
CA GLU A 92 -11.72 -0.08 26.82
C GLU A 92 -11.97 -1.26 27.77
N HIS A 93 -11.37 -2.42 27.49
CA HIS A 93 -11.43 -3.57 28.37
C HIS A 93 -10.80 -3.29 29.75
N ALA A 94 -9.62 -2.64 29.79
CA ALA A 94 -8.97 -2.26 31.04
C ALA A 94 -9.80 -1.26 31.86
N ASN A 95 -10.41 -0.27 31.21
CA ASN A 95 -11.29 0.70 31.87
C ASN A 95 -12.54 0.02 32.46
N GLN A 96 -13.18 -0.88 31.71
CA GLN A 96 -14.34 -1.63 32.20
C GLN A 96 -14.01 -2.54 33.39
N GLN A 97 -12.80 -3.10 33.45
CA GLN A 97 -12.33 -3.85 34.61
C GLN A 97 -12.12 -2.94 35.82
N SER A 98 -11.43 -1.80 35.64
CA SER A 98 -11.17 -0.84 36.72
C SER A 98 -12.43 -0.23 37.31
N LEU A 99 -13.50 -0.06 36.51
CA LEU A 99 -14.78 0.49 36.98
C LEU A 99 -15.66 -0.54 37.72
N ARG A 100 -15.32 -1.83 37.63
CA ARG A 100 -16.03 -2.92 38.32
C ARG A 100 -15.45 -3.25 39.70
N THR A 101 -14.19 -2.90 39.94
CA THR A 101 -13.48 -3.02 41.23
C THR A 101 -13.65 -1.77 42.07
#